data_AF-A0A0F9A8U2-F1
#
_entry.id   AF-A0A0F9A8U2-F1
#
_cell.length_a   1.000
_cell.length_b   1.000
_cell.length_c   1.000
_cell.angle_alpha   90.00
_cell.angle_beta   90.00
_cell.angle_gamma   90.00
#
_symmetry.space_group_name_H-M   'P 1'
#
loop_
_entity.id
_entity.type
_entity.pdbx_description
1 polymer ?
#
loop_
_entity_poly.entity_id
_entity_poly.type
_entity_poly.pdbx_seq_one_letter_code
_entity_poly.pdbx_strand_id
1 'polypeptide(L)'
;LALISVAPALGETILVEAEQFEELGGWVIDQQYMDQMGSPVVLAHGLGEPVQDAVTTVRFPTAGTYRVWVRTRDWAAPWNAPGAPGKFQLLVDGKPLGTTFGTEGDPWHWQDGGTVKVKTQATIALHDLTGFDGRCDAVLFSNDLDFTPPSEADALAAFRRRVLRLPDEPEDAGRYDLVVVGGGMAGTCAAISAARLGLDVALIQNRLKLGGNNSSDVRVHLGGNIRQAPYPALGGVVYELDPNGRGNAQTAETYDDAKKLRAVQAEENLHLFLNTHANEVETQNGRIVAVVAHNVRTGRRLRFTGHVFADCTGDGTIGFRAGADYRYGREGRDETGESLAPEKADRITLGSSVMWYSIETDERSTFPECPWAVQFNRENHQRAISGGWTWETGFGFDQIEQIERIRDHGLRAIFGIWAYQKNSRGGDNRYATRKLAWVAH
;
A
#
# COMPACT_ATOMS: atom_id res chain seq x y z
N LEU A 1 18.96 43.02 25.34
CA LEU A 1 17.52 42.71 25.19
C LEU A 1 17.41 41.32 24.61
N ALA A 2 17.23 40.31 25.47
CA ALA A 2 16.96 38.95 25.02
C ALA A 2 15.50 38.88 24.54
N LEU A 3 15.30 38.67 23.25
CA LEU A 3 13.99 38.39 22.66
C LEU A 3 13.56 37.00 23.14
N ILE A 4 12.67 36.98 24.14
CA ILE A 4 11.93 35.77 24.51
C ILE A 4 10.96 35.52 23.35
N SER A 5 11.31 34.57 22.49
CA SER A 5 10.39 33.98 21.52
C SER A 5 9.37 33.16 22.32
N VAL A 6 8.24 33.76 22.64
CA VAL A 6 7.06 33.02 23.10
C VAL A 6 6.47 32.37 21.85
N ALA A 7 6.81 31.11 21.61
CA ALA A 7 6.05 30.32 20.65
C ALA A 7 4.58 30.35 21.10
N PRO A 8 3.62 30.74 20.25
CA PRO A 8 2.22 30.71 20.63
C PRO A 8 1.88 29.28 21.06
N ALA A 9 1.16 29.13 22.16
CA ALA A 9 0.62 27.85 22.57
C ALA A 9 -0.33 27.41 21.45
N LEU A 10 0.13 26.47 20.61
CA LEU A 10 -0.74 25.76 19.68
C LEU A 10 -1.90 25.20 20.50
N GLY A 11 -3.13 25.45 20.04
CA GLY A 11 -4.30 24.77 20.61
C GLY A 11 -4.08 23.25 20.66
N GLU A 12 -4.79 22.57 21.55
CA GLU A 12 -4.72 21.12 21.68
C GLU A 12 -5.09 20.49 20.34
N THR A 13 -4.09 19.88 19.70
CA THR A 13 -4.21 19.24 18.40
C THR A 13 -3.97 17.75 18.59
N ILE A 14 -4.90 16.94 18.10
CA ILE A 14 -4.85 15.48 18.15
C ILE A 14 -4.87 14.99 16.72
N LEU A 15 -3.82 14.26 16.34
CA LEU A 15 -3.72 13.59 15.06
C LEU A 15 -3.92 12.10 15.26
N VAL A 16 -4.82 11.52 14.49
CA VAL A 16 -5.11 10.09 14.44
C VAL A 16 -4.74 9.60 13.05
N GLU A 17 -3.62 8.89 12.93
CA GLU A 17 -3.22 8.25 11.68
C GLU A 17 -4.16 7.05 11.42
N ALA A 18 -4.70 6.94 10.21
CA ALA A 18 -5.81 6.02 9.95
C ALA A 18 -5.38 4.54 10.05
N GLU A 19 -4.13 4.24 9.71
CA GLU A 19 -3.54 2.91 9.88
C GLU A 19 -3.35 2.50 11.34
N GLN A 20 -3.45 3.45 12.29
CA GLN A 20 -3.39 3.21 13.73
C GLN A 20 -4.74 2.89 14.36
N PHE A 21 -5.81 2.83 13.57
CA PHE A 21 -7.10 2.40 14.11
C PHE A 21 -6.98 1.01 14.75
N GLU A 22 -7.58 0.86 15.94
CA GLU A 22 -7.52 -0.35 16.75
C GLU A 22 -8.15 -1.53 16.01
N GLU A 23 -9.30 -1.28 15.37
CA GLU A 23 -10.00 -2.21 14.49
C GLU A 23 -10.12 -1.58 13.10
N LEU A 24 -9.68 -2.27 12.06
CA LEU A 24 -9.83 -1.78 10.69
C LEU A 24 -11.17 -2.18 10.06
N GLY A 25 -11.94 -3.07 10.70
CA GLY A 25 -13.15 -3.63 10.10
C GLY A 25 -12.84 -4.29 8.77
N GLY A 26 -13.41 -3.78 7.68
CA GLY A 26 -13.07 -4.21 6.32
C GLY A 26 -12.16 -3.24 5.55
N TRP A 27 -11.64 -2.20 6.21
CA TRP A 27 -10.61 -1.35 5.64
C TRP A 27 -9.25 -2.07 5.64
N VAL A 28 -8.41 -1.75 4.67
CA VAL A 28 -7.08 -2.34 4.51
C VAL A 28 -6.03 -1.25 4.47
N ILE A 29 -4.87 -1.52 5.06
CA ILE A 29 -3.73 -0.59 4.99
C ILE A 29 -3.07 -0.72 3.62
N ASP A 30 -2.85 0.42 2.99
CA ASP A 30 -2.15 0.56 1.73
C ASP A 30 -0.90 1.43 1.92
N GLN A 31 0.26 0.83 1.67
CA GLN A 31 1.56 1.48 1.73
C GLN A 31 2.24 1.59 0.36
N GLN A 32 1.53 1.33 -0.75
CA GLN A 32 2.14 1.21 -2.09
C GLN A 32 2.83 2.52 -2.55
N TYR A 33 2.26 3.67 -2.21
CA TYR A 33 2.76 5.00 -2.54
C TYR A 33 3.07 5.83 -1.28
N MET A 34 3.43 5.16 -0.18
CA MET A 34 3.72 5.86 1.07
C MET A 34 4.94 6.78 0.98
N ASP A 35 5.86 6.52 0.05
CA ASP A 35 7.03 7.39 -0.17
C ASP A 35 6.64 8.71 -0.83
N GLN A 36 5.60 8.73 -1.69
CA GLN A 36 5.02 9.97 -2.24
C GLN A 36 4.17 10.71 -1.20
N MET A 37 3.48 9.95 -0.34
CA MET A 37 2.51 10.50 0.62
C MET A 37 3.10 10.91 1.97
N GLY A 38 4.25 10.35 2.32
CA GLY A 38 4.87 10.46 3.65
C GLY A 38 4.21 9.58 4.72
N SER A 39 3.17 8.81 4.37
CA SER A 39 2.42 7.90 5.25
C SER A 39 1.70 6.83 4.44
N PRO A 40 1.40 5.66 5.03
CA PRO A 40 0.41 4.76 4.48
C PRO A 40 -1.00 5.37 4.63
N VAL A 41 -1.98 4.75 3.99
CA VAL A 41 -3.40 5.13 4.10
C VAL A 41 -4.24 3.89 4.36
N VAL A 42 -5.52 4.07 4.68
CA VAL A 42 -6.50 2.97 4.68
C VAL A 42 -7.47 3.09 3.51
N LEU A 43 -7.83 1.94 2.93
CA LEU A 43 -8.74 1.81 1.79
C LEU A 43 -9.97 0.96 2.14
N ALA A 44 -11.14 1.41 1.74
CA ALA A 44 -12.39 0.65 1.81
C ALA A 44 -12.61 -0.18 0.53
N HIS A 45 -11.88 -1.30 0.39
CA HIS A 45 -11.89 -2.14 -0.82
C HIS A 45 -13.03 -3.18 -0.82
N GLY A 46 -14.27 -2.69 -0.84
CA GLY A 46 -15.48 -3.51 -0.68
C GLY A 46 -16.08 -4.10 -1.95
N LEU A 47 -15.49 -3.81 -3.13
CA LEU A 47 -15.97 -4.27 -4.43
C LEU A 47 -17.43 -3.86 -4.71
N GLY A 48 -17.81 -2.63 -4.33
CA GLY A 48 -19.16 -2.09 -4.51
C GLY A 48 -20.16 -2.42 -3.38
N GLU A 49 -19.69 -3.07 -2.32
CA GLU A 49 -20.44 -3.26 -1.07
C GLU A 49 -19.70 -2.52 0.05
N PRO A 50 -20.37 -1.64 0.82
CA PRO A 50 -19.72 -0.94 1.93
C PRO A 50 -19.02 -1.89 2.91
N VAL A 51 -17.76 -1.60 3.24
CA VAL A 51 -17.00 -2.40 4.20
C VAL A 51 -17.40 -2.09 5.64
N GLN A 52 -17.08 -3.01 6.56
CA GLN A 52 -17.25 -2.74 7.99
C GLN A 52 -16.35 -1.58 8.43
N ASP A 53 -16.88 -0.74 9.32
CA ASP A 53 -16.19 0.45 9.81
C ASP A 53 -14.82 0.14 10.42
N ALA A 54 -13.85 1.01 10.15
CA ALA A 54 -12.64 1.08 10.97
C ALA A 54 -12.98 1.90 12.23
N VAL A 55 -12.59 1.43 13.42
CA VAL A 55 -12.93 2.03 14.71
C VAL A 55 -11.68 2.20 15.58
N THR A 56 -11.62 3.33 16.29
CA THR A 56 -10.60 3.58 17.32
C THR A 56 -11.15 4.45 18.45
N THR A 57 -10.53 4.37 19.62
CA THR A 57 -10.82 5.25 20.76
C THR A 57 -9.80 6.37 20.85
N VAL A 58 -10.28 7.62 20.87
CA VAL A 58 -9.41 8.81 20.98
C VAL A 58 -9.61 9.46 22.35
N ARG A 59 -8.50 9.83 22.99
CA ARG A 59 -8.49 10.59 24.25
C ARG A 59 -8.21 12.07 23.94
N PHE A 60 -9.08 12.93 24.47
CA PHE A 60 -8.98 14.38 24.33
C PHE A 60 -8.50 14.97 25.66
N PRO A 61 -7.50 15.88 25.67
CA PRO A 61 -7.03 16.47 26.92
C PRO A 61 -8.12 17.26 27.64
N THR A 62 -8.96 17.97 26.88
CA THR A 62 -10.11 18.70 27.41
C THR A 62 -11.40 18.35 26.67
N ALA A 63 -12.52 18.26 27.40
CA ALA A 63 -13.84 18.20 26.79
C ALA A 63 -14.19 19.58 26.20
N GLY A 64 -14.77 19.61 25.00
CA GLY A 64 -15.03 20.87 24.32
C GLY A 64 -15.42 20.72 22.87
N THR A 65 -15.39 21.84 22.15
CA THR A 65 -15.61 21.88 20.70
C THR A 65 -14.28 21.78 19.99
N TYR A 66 -14.19 20.89 19.01
CA TYR A 66 -13.01 20.72 18.16
C TYR A 66 -13.42 20.89 16.70
N ARG A 67 -12.57 21.57 15.93
CA ARG A 67 -12.55 21.55 14.47
C ARG A 67 -12.01 20.21 14.00
N VAL A 68 -12.64 19.60 13.00
CA VAL A 68 -12.23 18.31 12.46
C VAL A 68 -11.72 18.49 11.05
N TRP A 69 -10.59 17.87 10.74
CA TRP A 69 -10.03 17.78 9.40
C TRP A 69 -9.77 16.31 9.05
N VAL A 70 -10.06 15.92 7.82
CA VAL A 70 -9.77 14.56 7.33
C VAL A 70 -8.87 14.67 6.10
N ARG A 71 -7.70 14.03 6.12
CA ARG A 71 -6.82 13.97 4.95
C ARG A 71 -7.25 12.84 4.03
N THR A 72 -7.70 13.21 2.82
CA THR A 72 -8.30 12.32 1.84
C THR A 72 -8.22 12.95 0.44
N ARG A 73 -8.80 12.28 -0.56
CA ARG A 73 -8.97 12.75 -1.94
C ARG A 73 -10.15 12.04 -2.60
N ASP A 74 -10.71 12.65 -3.64
CA ASP A 74 -11.49 11.92 -4.63
C ASP A 74 -10.50 11.21 -5.58
N TRP A 75 -10.36 9.90 -5.41
CA TRP A 75 -9.44 9.12 -6.22
C TRP A 75 -9.87 9.02 -7.70
N ALA A 76 -11.14 9.28 -8.04
CA ALA A 76 -11.61 9.30 -9.43
C ALA A 76 -11.52 10.68 -10.11
N ALA A 77 -11.23 11.74 -9.34
CA ALA A 77 -11.07 13.11 -9.84
C ALA A 77 -10.06 13.27 -11.00
N PRO A 78 -8.93 12.51 -11.10
CA PRO A 78 -7.97 12.64 -12.21
C PRO A 78 -8.57 12.48 -13.61
N TRP A 79 -9.75 11.86 -13.71
CA TRP A 79 -10.44 11.63 -14.99
C TRP A 79 -11.67 12.51 -15.20
N ASN A 80 -11.96 13.43 -14.28
CA ASN A 80 -13.16 14.29 -14.32
C ASN A 80 -14.45 13.48 -14.58
N ALA A 81 -14.52 12.28 -13.99
CA ALA A 81 -15.62 11.35 -14.17
C ALA A 81 -16.76 11.71 -13.20
N PRO A 82 -18.02 11.39 -13.52
CA PRO A 82 -19.16 11.76 -12.69
C PRO A 82 -19.20 10.99 -11.37
N GLY A 83 -19.25 11.74 -10.26
CA GLY A 83 -19.39 11.21 -8.90
C GLY A 83 -18.06 10.84 -8.25
N ALA A 84 -18.10 10.67 -6.94
CA ALA A 84 -16.96 10.30 -6.10
C ALA A 84 -17.16 8.89 -5.54
N PRO A 85 -16.51 7.85 -6.12
CA PRO A 85 -16.69 6.48 -5.68
C PRO A 85 -16.20 6.24 -4.26
N GLY A 86 -15.05 6.79 -3.88
CA GLY A 86 -14.44 6.57 -2.57
C GLY A 86 -15.01 7.41 -1.43
N LYS A 87 -16.31 7.71 -1.44
CA LYS A 87 -16.92 8.57 -0.42
C LYS A 87 -17.22 7.81 0.89
N PHE A 88 -16.99 8.47 2.02
CA PHE A 88 -17.20 7.90 3.36
C PHE A 88 -17.62 8.98 4.37
N GLN A 89 -18.03 8.57 5.56
CA GLN A 89 -18.33 9.46 6.69
C GLN A 89 -17.36 9.23 7.85
N LEU A 90 -17.06 10.30 8.58
CA LEU A 90 -16.45 10.19 9.90
C LEU A 90 -17.55 10.21 10.96
N LEU A 91 -17.55 9.21 11.84
CA LEU A 91 -18.47 9.13 12.97
C LEU A 91 -17.72 9.46 14.26
N VAL A 92 -18.35 10.25 15.13
CA VAL A 92 -17.88 10.56 16.49
C VAL A 92 -18.96 10.12 17.48
N ASP A 93 -18.63 9.18 18.37
CA ASP A 93 -19.58 8.51 19.27
C ASP A 93 -20.82 7.96 18.52
N GLY A 94 -20.57 7.34 17.36
CA GLY A 94 -21.60 6.75 16.49
C GLY A 94 -22.46 7.76 15.72
N LYS A 95 -22.14 9.06 15.77
CA LYS A 95 -22.86 10.11 15.04
C LYS A 95 -22.03 10.60 13.85
N PRO A 96 -22.54 10.55 12.61
CA PRO A 96 -21.80 11.06 11.46
C PRO A 96 -21.66 12.58 11.53
N LEU A 97 -20.51 13.09 11.10
CA LEU A 97 -20.35 14.51 10.80
C LEU A 97 -21.22 14.92 9.60
N GLY A 98 -21.48 16.23 9.48
CA GLY A 98 -22.27 16.76 8.35
C GLY A 98 -21.57 16.63 6.99
N THR A 99 -20.23 16.58 7.00
CA THR A 99 -19.42 16.42 5.79
C THR A 99 -19.37 14.96 5.36
N THR A 100 -19.53 14.72 4.06
CA THR A 100 -19.14 13.45 3.42
C THR A 100 -17.75 13.65 2.82
N PHE A 101 -16.83 12.76 3.13
CA PHE A 101 -15.42 12.87 2.76
C PHE A 101 -15.10 12.04 1.51
N GLY A 102 -13.93 12.28 0.91
CA GLY A 102 -13.47 11.56 -0.29
C GLY A 102 -14.16 12.04 -1.57
N THR A 103 -14.72 13.26 -1.55
CA THR A 103 -15.55 13.81 -2.64
C THR A 103 -14.95 15.02 -3.34
N GLU A 104 -13.78 15.48 -2.89
CA GLU A 104 -13.14 16.70 -3.36
C GLU A 104 -11.71 16.37 -3.80
N GLY A 105 -11.19 17.13 -4.77
CA GLY A 105 -9.77 17.20 -5.13
C GLY A 105 -9.16 15.95 -5.76
N ASP A 106 -8.35 16.16 -6.80
CA ASP A 106 -7.38 15.16 -7.27
C ASP A 106 -6.27 14.96 -6.24
N PRO A 107 -5.43 15.94 -5.87
CA PRO A 107 -4.37 15.70 -4.91
C PRO A 107 -4.90 15.40 -3.51
N TRP A 108 -4.12 14.67 -2.72
CA TRP A 108 -4.36 14.49 -1.29
C TRP A 108 -4.34 15.83 -0.55
N HIS A 109 -5.39 16.12 0.22
CA HIS A 109 -5.54 17.36 0.97
C HIS A 109 -6.41 17.15 2.21
N TRP A 110 -6.46 18.17 3.07
CA TRP A 110 -7.35 18.21 4.23
C TRP A 110 -8.73 18.73 3.83
N GLN A 111 -9.75 17.90 4.04
CA GLN A 111 -11.16 18.28 3.91
C GLN A 111 -11.70 18.71 5.27
N ASP A 112 -12.48 19.79 5.29
CA ASP A 112 -13.09 20.35 6.49
C ASP A 112 -14.31 19.52 6.94
N GLY A 113 -14.23 18.93 8.12
CA GLY A 113 -15.32 18.17 8.75
C GLY A 113 -16.29 19.01 9.58
N GLY A 114 -16.08 20.33 9.65
CA GLY A 114 -16.84 21.21 10.53
C GLY A 114 -16.32 21.15 11.97
N THR A 115 -17.25 21.24 12.93
CA THR A 115 -16.92 21.16 14.35
C THR A 115 -17.75 20.10 15.05
N VAL A 116 -17.19 19.51 16.10
CA VAL A 116 -17.83 18.49 16.92
C VAL A 116 -17.61 18.78 18.40
N LYS A 117 -18.60 18.45 19.23
CA LYS A 117 -18.44 18.49 20.69
C LYS A 117 -18.06 17.09 21.18
N VAL A 118 -16.93 17.00 21.87
CA VAL A 118 -16.40 15.74 22.43
C VAL A 118 -16.24 15.85 23.93
N LYS A 119 -16.28 14.69 24.59
CA LYS A 119 -15.83 14.55 25.98
C LYS A 119 -14.30 14.37 26.01
N THR A 120 -13.75 13.98 27.15
CA THR A 120 -12.32 13.61 27.26
C THR A 120 -11.97 12.29 26.56
N GLN A 121 -12.97 11.59 26.03
CA GLN A 121 -12.83 10.38 25.23
C GLN A 121 -13.98 10.35 24.22
N ALA A 122 -13.70 9.91 23.00
CA ALA A 122 -14.71 9.62 21.98
C ALA A 122 -14.31 8.41 21.14
N THR A 123 -15.31 7.66 20.67
CA THR A 123 -15.11 6.64 19.65
C THR A 123 -15.15 7.29 18.27
N ILE A 124 -14.12 7.06 17.47
CA ILE A 124 -14.00 7.57 16.10
C ILE A 124 -14.13 6.39 15.15
N ALA A 125 -14.94 6.54 14.10
CA ALA A 125 -15.09 5.50 13.09
C ALA A 125 -15.11 6.06 11.66
N LEU A 126 -14.50 5.32 10.73
CA LEU A 126 -14.58 5.55 9.28
C LEU A 126 -15.66 4.65 8.70
N HIS A 127 -16.76 5.27 8.26
CA HIS A 127 -17.91 4.57 7.71
C HIS A 127 -17.93 4.68 6.19
N ASP A 128 -17.63 3.58 5.52
CA ASP A 128 -17.68 3.49 4.06
C ASP A 128 -19.13 3.58 3.57
N LEU A 129 -19.36 4.30 2.47
CA LEU A 129 -20.69 4.48 1.88
C LEU A 129 -20.88 3.70 0.57
N THR A 130 -19.82 3.14 -0.02
CA THR A 130 -19.88 2.64 -1.40
C THR A 130 -19.20 1.31 -1.64
N GLY A 131 -18.16 0.96 -0.90
CA GLY A 131 -17.31 -0.19 -1.21
C GLY A 131 -16.34 0.03 -2.37
N PHE A 132 -16.11 1.28 -2.80
CA PHE A 132 -15.23 1.61 -3.93
C PHE A 132 -14.04 2.47 -3.50
N ASP A 133 -13.19 1.88 -2.65
CA ASP A 133 -11.86 2.38 -2.31
C ASP A 133 -11.89 3.78 -1.69
N GLY A 134 -12.81 4.00 -0.75
CA GLY A 134 -12.74 5.20 0.11
C GLY A 134 -11.40 5.26 0.81
N ARG A 135 -10.79 6.45 0.87
CA ARG A 135 -9.40 6.60 1.32
C ARG A 135 -9.29 7.56 2.49
N CYS A 136 -8.64 7.14 3.56
CA CYS A 136 -8.32 8.02 4.67
C CYS A 136 -6.86 7.87 5.03
N ASP A 137 -6.16 9.00 5.09
CA ASP A 137 -4.78 9.07 5.57
C ASP A 137 -4.77 9.38 7.08
N ALA A 138 -5.42 10.47 7.48
CA ALA A 138 -5.46 10.87 8.87
C ALA A 138 -6.72 11.68 9.23
N VAL A 139 -7.06 11.66 10.51
CA VAL A 139 -8.11 12.49 11.11
C VAL A 139 -7.47 13.41 12.16
N LEU A 140 -7.74 14.70 12.07
CA LEU A 140 -7.20 15.70 12.98
C LEU A 140 -8.31 16.45 13.71
N PHE A 141 -8.14 16.61 15.01
CA PHE A 141 -9.00 17.42 15.87
C PHE A 141 -8.19 18.57 16.45
N SER A 142 -8.69 19.80 16.36
CA SER A 142 -8.07 20.99 16.97
C SER A 142 -9.09 21.79 17.77
N ASN A 143 -8.75 22.17 18.99
CA ASN A 143 -9.57 23.13 19.75
C ASN A 143 -9.28 24.61 19.40
N ASP A 144 -8.20 24.87 18.66
CA ASP A 144 -8.02 26.11 17.90
C ASP A 144 -8.82 25.99 16.61
N LEU A 145 -9.95 26.69 16.56
CA LEU A 145 -10.91 26.58 15.45
C LEU A 145 -10.43 27.26 14.16
N ASP A 146 -9.45 28.16 14.27
CA ASP A 146 -8.83 28.85 13.13
C ASP A 146 -7.61 28.08 12.60
N PHE A 147 -7.18 27.03 13.29
CA PHE A 147 -6.06 26.19 12.87
C PHE A 147 -6.37 25.45 11.57
N THR A 148 -5.45 25.58 10.61
CA THR A 148 -5.42 24.80 9.38
C THR A 148 -4.16 23.92 9.37
N PRO A 149 -4.31 22.60 9.20
CA PRO A 149 -3.16 21.70 9.14
C PRO A 149 -2.31 21.96 7.88
N PRO A 150 -0.98 21.77 7.96
CA PRO A 150 -0.09 21.96 6.82
C PRO A 150 -0.31 20.86 5.76
N SER A 151 -0.14 21.23 4.49
CA SER A 151 -0.26 20.30 3.34
C SER A 151 1.06 20.05 2.61
N GLU A 152 2.03 20.97 2.70
CA GLU A 152 3.36 20.79 2.08
C GLU A 152 4.13 19.64 2.74
N ALA A 153 4.79 18.80 1.94
CA ALA A 153 5.34 17.51 2.38
C ALA A 153 6.26 17.62 3.63
N ASP A 154 7.27 18.48 3.58
CA ASP A 154 8.21 18.67 4.69
C ASP A 154 7.51 19.26 5.94
N ALA A 155 6.59 20.20 5.73
CA ALA A 155 5.83 20.83 6.80
C ALA A 155 4.86 19.83 7.46
N LEU A 156 4.22 18.97 6.67
CA LEU A 156 3.35 17.90 7.14
C LEU A 156 4.15 16.84 7.90
N ALA A 157 5.30 16.41 7.37
CA ALA A 157 6.19 15.46 8.05
C ALA A 157 6.66 16.00 9.42
N ALA A 158 7.12 17.26 9.46
CA ALA A 158 7.52 17.92 10.71
C ALA A 158 6.34 18.07 11.69
N PHE A 159 5.16 18.42 11.19
CA PHE A 159 3.94 18.52 11.98
C PHE A 159 3.54 17.17 12.59
N ARG A 160 3.53 16.10 11.79
CA ARG A 160 3.23 14.73 12.23
C ARG A 160 4.15 14.28 13.35
N ARG A 161 5.47 14.38 13.15
CA ARG A 161 6.46 13.99 14.18
C ARG A 161 6.22 14.71 15.50
N ARG A 162 5.96 16.03 15.44
CA ARG A 162 5.73 16.85 16.63
C ARG A 162 4.44 16.45 17.36
N VAL A 163 3.33 16.31 16.64
CA VAL A 163 2.02 16.03 17.27
C VAL A 163 1.93 14.59 17.80
N LEU A 164 2.51 13.64 17.07
CA LEU A 164 2.58 12.23 17.48
C LEU A 164 3.70 11.95 18.49
N ARG A 165 4.53 12.94 18.81
CA ARG A 165 5.69 12.83 19.72
C ARG A 165 6.64 11.72 19.30
N LEU A 166 6.85 11.57 17.99
CA LEU A 166 7.81 10.61 17.46
C LEU A 166 9.24 11.08 17.79
N PRO A 167 10.17 10.18 18.11
CA PRO A 167 11.58 10.53 18.30
C PRO A 167 12.15 11.24 17.06
N ASP A 168 13.02 12.22 17.25
CA ASP A 168 13.70 12.90 16.14
C ASP A 168 14.67 11.95 15.42
N GLU A 169 15.48 11.25 16.20
CA GLU A 169 16.43 10.24 15.72
C GLU A 169 15.77 8.85 15.59
N PRO A 170 16.17 8.04 14.60
CA PRO A 170 15.71 6.67 14.50
C PRO A 170 16.24 5.82 15.66
N GLU A 171 15.41 4.91 16.14
CA GLU A 171 15.76 4.02 17.25
C GLU A 171 16.71 2.92 16.77
N ASP A 172 17.70 2.55 17.58
CA ASP A 172 18.63 1.49 17.24
C ASP A 172 17.92 0.13 17.21
N ALA A 173 17.87 -0.50 16.03
CA ALA A 173 17.30 -1.83 15.83
C ALA A 173 18.37 -2.93 15.83
N GLY A 174 19.63 -2.58 16.12
CA GLY A 174 20.73 -3.51 16.32
C GLY A 174 21.75 -3.53 15.18
N ARG A 175 22.70 -4.44 15.35
CA ARG A 175 23.82 -4.67 14.44
C ARG A 175 23.81 -6.12 13.97
N TYR A 176 23.81 -6.30 12.66
CA TYR A 176 23.72 -7.59 12.00
C TYR A 176 24.95 -7.82 11.12
N ASP A 177 25.22 -9.08 10.78
CA ASP A 177 26.20 -9.39 9.75
C ASP A 177 25.61 -9.06 8.37
N LEU A 178 24.34 -9.43 8.15
CA LEU A 178 23.59 -9.17 6.93
C LEU A 178 22.24 -8.49 7.23
N VAL A 179 21.98 -7.36 6.56
CA VAL A 179 20.65 -6.73 6.53
C VAL A 179 20.02 -7.01 5.16
N VAL A 180 18.91 -7.75 5.13
CA VAL A 180 18.14 -8.05 3.92
C VAL A 180 16.89 -7.17 3.91
N VAL A 181 16.72 -6.37 2.86
CA VAL A 181 15.58 -5.47 2.71
C VAL A 181 14.66 -5.99 1.61
N GLY A 182 13.47 -6.43 1.99
CA GLY A 182 12.46 -6.99 1.09
C GLY A 182 12.22 -8.48 1.35
N GLY A 183 11.07 -8.81 1.93
CA GLY A 183 10.61 -10.18 2.24
C GLY A 183 10.02 -10.92 1.04
N GLY A 184 10.43 -10.59 -0.18
CA GLY A 184 10.12 -11.35 -1.39
C GLY A 184 10.73 -12.75 -1.36
N MET A 185 10.48 -13.56 -2.39
CA MET A 185 11.13 -14.89 -2.49
C MET A 185 12.66 -14.78 -2.54
N ALA A 186 13.20 -13.77 -3.23
CA ALA A 186 14.64 -13.50 -3.26
C ALA A 186 15.19 -13.21 -1.86
N GLY A 187 14.65 -12.20 -1.15
CA GLY A 187 15.14 -11.82 0.17
C GLY A 187 14.87 -12.87 1.25
N THR A 188 13.71 -13.54 1.22
CA THR A 188 13.42 -14.65 2.14
C THR A 188 14.40 -15.80 1.96
N CYS A 189 14.70 -16.19 0.71
CA CYS A 189 15.70 -17.22 0.44
C CYS A 189 17.11 -16.79 0.86
N ALA A 190 17.48 -15.53 0.60
CA ALA A 190 18.77 -14.98 0.99
C ALA A 190 18.94 -14.98 2.52
N ALA A 191 17.93 -14.53 3.26
CA ALA A 191 17.95 -14.47 4.72
C ALA A 191 18.06 -15.86 5.35
N ILE A 192 17.23 -16.82 4.94
CA ILE A 192 17.30 -18.21 5.42
C ILE A 192 18.67 -18.82 5.11
N SER A 193 19.17 -18.64 3.89
CA SER A 193 20.47 -19.20 3.49
C SER A 193 21.62 -18.61 4.32
N ALA A 194 21.60 -17.29 4.55
CA ALA A 194 22.61 -16.60 5.36
C ALA A 194 22.57 -17.04 6.83
N ALA A 195 21.37 -17.15 7.42
CA ALA A 195 21.20 -17.59 8.80
C ALA A 195 21.72 -19.03 9.00
N ARG A 196 21.40 -19.95 8.07
CA ARG A 196 21.91 -21.33 8.07
C ARG A 196 23.42 -21.44 7.87
N LEU A 197 24.05 -20.42 7.29
CA LEU A 197 25.51 -20.30 7.17
C LEU A 197 26.14 -19.64 8.41
N GLY A 198 25.34 -19.30 9.43
CA GLY A 198 25.80 -18.80 10.71
C GLY A 198 25.89 -17.27 10.82
N LEU A 199 25.36 -16.53 9.85
CA LEU A 199 25.27 -15.07 9.95
C LEU A 199 24.12 -14.64 10.85
N ASP A 200 24.31 -13.56 11.59
CA ASP A 200 23.22 -12.81 12.23
C ASP A 200 22.51 -11.93 11.18
N VAL A 201 21.22 -12.16 10.95
CA VAL A 201 20.47 -11.59 9.83
C VAL A 201 19.26 -10.79 10.30
N ALA A 202 19.14 -9.54 9.84
CA ALA A 202 17.87 -8.81 9.87
C ALA A 202 17.14 -8.96 8.53
N LEU A 203 15.89 -9.45 8.54
CA LEU A 203 15.00 -9.47 7.39
C LEU A 203 13.91 -8.40 7.56
N ILE A 204 13.99 -7.33 6.78
CA ILE A 204 13.07 -6.18 6.83
C ILE A 204 12.01 -6.34 5.72
N GLN A 205 10.73 -6.37 6.09
CA GLN A 205 9.62 -6.52 5.16
C GLN A 205 8.52 -5.50 5.43
N ASN A 206 8.11 -4.77 4.39
CA ASN A 206 7.16 -3.65 4.52
C ASN A 206 5.70 -4.07 4.74
N ARG A 207 5.39 -5.37 4.61
CA ARG A 207 4.05 -5.95 4.84
C ARG A 207 4.07 -7.02 5.94
N LEU A 208 2.89 -7.55 6.28
CA LEU A 208 2.73 -8.68 7.20
C LEU A 208 3.08 -10.04 6.60
N LYS A 209 3.17 -10.12 5.26
CA LYS A 209 3.36 -11.38 4.55
C LYS A 209 4.71 -11.42 3.85
N LEU A 210 5.29 -12.62 3.85
CA LEU A 210 6.51 -12.96 3.11
C LEU A 210 6.16 -13.58 1.74
N GLY A 211 7.15 -13.65 0.85
CA GLY A 211 7.02 -14.20 -0.49
C GLY A 211 6.82 -13.15 -1.59
N GLY A 212 6.60 -11.88 -1.24
CA GLY A 212 6.44 -10.79 -2.21
C GLY A 212 5.32 -11.10 -3.20
N ASN A 213 5.65 -11.20 -4.49
CA ASN A 213 4.68 -11.56 -5.52
C ASN A 213 4.01 -12.93 -5.27
N ASN A 214 4.67 -13.87 -4.57
CA ASN A 214 4.11 -15.17 -4.18
C ASN A 214 3.37 -15.18 -2.82
N SER A 215 3.08 -14.01 -2.26
CA SER A 215 2.18 -13.92 -1.11
C SER A 215 0.71 -13.93 -1.53
N SER A 216 -0.18 -14.14 -0.57
CA SER A 216 -1.62 -13.97 -0.79
C SER A 216 -2.08 -12.52 -1.02
N ASP A 217 -1.21 -11.52 -0.84
CA ASP A 217 -1.49 -10.12 -1.20
C ASP A 217 -1.43 -9.92 -2.72
N VAL A 218 -0.36 -10.40 -3.36
CA VAL A 218 -0.10 -10.15 -4.79
C VAL A 218 -0.53 -11.31 -5.69
N ARG A 219 -0.50 -12.55 -5.20
CA ARG A 219 -1.09 -13.73 -5.83
C ARG A 219 -0.50 -14.14 -7.19
N VAL A 220 0.82 -14.16 -7.28
CA VAL A 220 1.56 -14.72 -8.42
C VAL A 220 2.19 -16.06 -8.01
N HIS A 221 1.92 -17.13 -8.75
CA HIS A 221 2.53 -18.43 -8.44
C HIS A 221 4.04 -18.40 -8.65
N LEU A 222 4.76 -19.32 -8.00
CA LEU A 222 6.16 -19.51 -8.28
C LEU A 222 6.36 -20.16 -9.64
N GLY A 223 7.03 -19.43 -10.53
CA GLY A 223 7.64 -19.95 -11.74
C GLY A 223 9.15 -20.07 -11.53
N GLY A 224 9.73 -21.18 -11.96
CA GLY A 224 11.18 -21.37 -11.87
C GLY A 224 11.55 -22.83 -12.04
N ASN A 225 12.34 -23.14 -13.06
CA ASN A 225 12.93 -24.47 -13.25
C ASN A 225 14.08 -24.66 -12.26
N ILE A 226 13.74 -24.91 -10.99
CA ILE A 226 14.71 -25.20 -9.93
C ILE A 226 15.17 -26.65 -9.99
N ARG A 227 16.30 -26.95 -9.33
CA ARG A 227 16.85 -28.31 -9.15
C ARG A 227 17.06 -29.07 -10.46
N GLN A 228 17.33 -28.36 -11.55
CA GLN A 228 17.61 -28.96 -12.86
C GLN A 228 19.03 -29.51 -12.93
N ALA A 229 19.26 -30.49 -13.80
CA ALA A 229 20.61 -30.91 -14.14
C ALA A 229 21.37 -29.75 -14.84
N PRO A 230 22.68 -29.56 -14.57
CA PRO A 230 23.55 -30.37 -13.72
C PRO A 230 23.58 -29.95 -12.23
N TYR A 231 22.75 -29.00 -11.80
CA TYR A 231 22.77 -28.41 -10.45
C TYR A 231 21.50 -28.73 -9.64
N PRO A 232 21.26 -29.99 -9.23
CA PRO A 232 20.03 -30.40 -8.54
C PRO A 232 19.86 -29.81 -7.13
N ALA A 233 20.91 -29.20 -6.57
CA ALA A 233 20.86 -28.49 -5.29
C ALA A 233 20.39 -27.03 -5.42
N LEU A 234 20.48 -26.44 -6.62
CA LEU A 234 20.12 -25.04 -6.85
C LEU A 234 18.59 -24.85 -6.68
N GLY A 235 18.20 -23.93 -5.80
CA GLY A 235 16.80 -23.67 -5.47
C GLY A 235 16.23 -24.54 -4.36
N GLY A 236 17.06 -25.18 -3.52
CA GLY A 236 16.60 -25.97 -2.36
C GLY A 236 15.69 -25.18 -1.40
N VAL A 237 16.07 -23.95 -1.04
CA VAL A 237 15.24 -23.07 -0.19
C VAL A 237 13.96 -22.62 -0.91
N VAL A 238 14.03 -22.35 -2.21
CA VAL A 238 12.83 -22.03 -3.02
C VAL A 238 11.85 -23.21 -2.99
N TYR A 239 12.34 -24.43 -3.15
CA TYR A 239 11.54 -25.66 -3.08
C TYR A 239 10.90 -25.85 -1.69
N GLU A 240 11.66 -25.57 -0.63
CA GLU A 240 11.16 -25.59 0.75
C GLU A 240 10.00 -24.61 0.94
N LEU A 241 10.10 -23.41 0.38
CA LEU A 241 9.09 -22.34 0.50
C LEU A 241 7.91 -22.45 -0.49
N ASP A 242 8.05 -23.25 -1.56
CA ASP A 242 7.05 -23.35 -2.63
C ASP A 242 5.73 -23.95 -2.10
N PRO A 243 4.60 -23.23 -2.20
CA PRO A 243 3.30 -23.76 -1.77
C PRO A 243 2.77 -24.89 -2.67
N ASN A 244 3.43 -25.19 -3.80
CA ASN A 244 2.97 -26.07 -4.89
C ASN A 244 1.67 -25.62 -5.58
N GLY A 245 1.09 -24.49 -5.16
CA GLY A 245 0.03 -23.80 -5.86
C GLY A 245 0.48 -23.28 -7.22
N ARG A 246 -0.39 -23.37 -8.22
CA ARG A 246 -0.10 -22.93 -9.60
C ARG A 246 -1.22 -22.03 -10.11
N GLY A 247 -0.86 -21.11 -11.01
CA GLY A 247 -1.77 -20.08 -11.53
C GLY A 247 -1.74 -18.78 -10.72
N ASN A 248 -2.01 -17.67 -11.41
CA ASN A 248 -2.11 -16.36 -10.78
C ASN A 248 -3.56 -16.11 -10.31
N ALA A 249 -3.73 -15.13 -9.40
CA ALA A 249 -5.04 -14.68 -8.94
C ALA A 249 -5.92 -15.81 -8.36
N GLN A 250 -5.31 -16.80 -7.70
CA GLN A 250 -6.03 -17.88 -7.03
C GLN A 250 -6.49 -17.44 -5.64
N THR A 251 -7.11 -18.33 -4.86
CA THR A 251 -7.49 -18.03 -3.48
C THR A 251 -6.24 -17.86 -2.59
N ALA A 252 -6.37 -17.15 -1.47
CA ALA A 252 -5.26 -16.84 -0.58
C ALA A 252 -4.51 -18.10 -0.09
N GLU A 253 -5.24 -19.18 0.14
CA GLU A 253 -4.72 -20.46 0.63
C GLU A 253 -3.71 -21.10 -0.34
N THR A 254 -3.82 -20.80 -1.64
CA THR A 254 -2.93 -21.32 -2.69
C THR A 254 -1.48 -20.86 -2.50
N TYR A 255 -1.26 -19.76 -1.79
CA TYR A 255 0.05 -19.13 -1.61
C TYR A 255 0.75 -19.55 -0.31
N ASP A 256 0.03 -20.14 0.64
CA ASP A 256 0.54 -20.66 1.93
C ASP A 256 1.57 -19.71 2.59
N ASP A 257 1.11 -18.52 2.99
CA ASP A 257 1.97 -17.52 3.65
C ASP A 257 2.55 -18.06 4.97
N ALA A 258 1.76 -18.88 5.68
CA ALA A 258 2.15 -19.49 6.95
C ALA A 258 3.34 -20.43 6.81
N LYS A 259 3.48 -21.14 5.68
CA LYS A 259 4.67 -21.95 5.39
C LYS A 259 5.95 -21.10 5.33
N LYS A 260 5.90 -19.96 4.65
CA LYS A 260 7.05 -19.05 4.52
C LYS A 260 7.42 -18.45 5.87
N LEU A 261 6.42 -18.03 6.64
CA LEU A 261 6.63 -17.50 7.99
C LEU A 261 7.26 -18.54 8.93
N ARG A 262 6.75 -19.78 8.93
CA ARG A 262 7.30 -20.87 9.74
C ARG A 262 8.76 -21.19 9.38
N ALA A 263 9.10 -21.19 8.09
CA ALA A 263 10.47 -21.44 7.66
C ALA A 263 11.43 -20.36 8.17
N VAL A 264 11.04 -19.09 8.09
CA VAL A 264 11.83 -17.97 8.64
C VAL A 264 11.95 -18.04 10.16
N GLN A 265 10.85 -18.31 10.87
CA GLN A 265 10.83 -18.40 12.34
C GLN A 265 11.60 -19.60 12.90
N ALA A 266 11.91 -20.59 12.07
CA ALA A 266 12.69 -21.75 12.47
C ALA A 266 14.21 -21.47 12.50
N GLU A 267 14.67 -20.34 11.97
CA GLU A 267 16.08 -19.97 11.91
C GLU A 267 16.48 -19.14 13.15
N GLU A 268 17.39 -19.66 13.98
CA GLU A 268 17.78 -19.01 15.25
C GLU A 268 18.47 -17.65 15.06
N ASN A 269 19.25 -17.49 13.99
CA ASN A 269 20.00 -16.26 13.70
C ASN A 269 19.28 -15.31 12.73
N LEU A 270 17.96 -15.47 12.54
CA LEU A 270 17.17 -14.64 11.62
C LEU A 270 16.13 -13.82 12.40
N HIS A 271 16.34 -12.50 12.41
CA HIS A 271 15.48 -11.52 13.05
C HIS A 271 14.52 -10.90 12.02
N LEU A 272 13.23 -11.23 12.13
CA LEU A 272 12.20 -10.79 11.20
C LEU A 272 11.51 -9.49 11.66
N PHE A 273 11.52 -8.47 10.79
CA PHE A 273 10.86 -7.17 10.99
C PHE A 273 9.75 -6.96 9.96
N LEU A 274 8.53 -7.37 10.30
CA LEU A 274 7.33 -7.15 9.48
C LEU A 274 6.80 -5.72 9.63
N ASN A 275 5.96 -5.27 8.69
CA ASN A 275 5.42 -3.90 8.64
C ASN A 275 6.49 -2.83 8.79
N THR A 276 7.69 -3.06 8.23
CA THR A 276 8.84 -2.17 8.37
C THR A 276 9.32 -1.79 6.97
N HIS A 277 9.06 -0.54 6.57
CA HIS A 277 9.33 0.00 5.24
C HIS A 277 10.65 0.76 5.24
N ALA A 278 11.67 0.22 4.58
CA ALA A 278 12.97 0.86 4.46
C ALA A 278 13.00 1.81 3.26
N ASN A 279 13.33 3.07 3.50
CA ASN A 279 13.33 4.13 2.48
C ASN A 279 14.53 5.09 2.61
N GLU A 280 15.38 4.88 3.60
CA GLU A 280 16.54 5.72 3.91
C GLU A 280 17.81 4.88 4.07
N VAL A 281 18.94 5.42 3.61
CA VAL A 281 20.25 4.75 3.64
C VAL A 281 21.31 5.71 4.14
N GLU A 282 22.11 5.27 5.09
CA GLU A 282 23.30 5.97 5.54
C GLU A 282 24.53 5.40 4.85
N THR A 283 25.36 6.26 4.25
CA THR A 283 26.60 5.87 3.61
C THR A 283 27.81 6.59 4.20
N GLN A 284 28.94 5.90 4.23
CA GLN A 284 30.23 6.45 4.62
C GLN A 284 31.28 5.97 3.63
N ASN A 285 32.00 6.91 2.99
CA ASN A 285 33.05 6.61 2.00
C ASN A 285 32.58 5.64 0.89
N GLY A 286 31.36 5.82 0.39
CA GLY A 286 30.79 4.96 -0.66
C GLY A 286 30.37 3.55 -0.20
N ARG A 287 30.32 3.28 1.11
CA ARG A 287 29.78 2.04 1.68
C ARG A 287 28.53 2.34 2.49
N ILE A 288 27.51 1.49 2.36
CA ILE A 288 26.34 1.51 3.24
C ILE A 288 26.78 1.12 4.65
N VAL A 289 26.37 1.89 5.65
CA VAL A 289 26.64 1.62 7.08
C VAL A 289 25.36 1.36 7.86
N ALA A 290 24.23 1.87 7.41
CA ALA A 290 22.92 1.58 7.98
C ALA A 290 21.79 1.75 6.96
N VAL A 291 20.68 1.06 7.22
CA VAL A 291 19.38 1.31 6.61
C VAL A 291 18.45 1.84 7.69
N VAL A 292 17.66 2.87 7.37
CA VAL A 292 16.61 3.38 8.24
C VAL A 292 15.25 3.01 7.63
N ALA A 293 14.37 2.50 8.48
CA ALA A 293 13.05 2.03 8.09
C ALA A 293 11.96 2.51 9.04
N HIS A 294 10.75 2.63 8.52
CA HIS A 294 9.58 3.12 9.22
C HIS A 294 8.63 1.97 9.49
N ASN A 295 8.20 1.81 10.74
CA ASN A 295 7.13 0.87 11.02
C ASN A 295 5.82 1.44 10.46
N VAL A 296 5.24 0.75 9.48
CA VAL A 296 4.05 1.17 8.74
C VAL A 296 2.88 1.46 9.67
N ARG A 297 2.73 0.74 10.79
CA ARG A 297 1.63 0.97 11.74
C ARG A 297 1.90 2.12 12.69
N THR A 298 3.11 2.24 13.22
CA THR A 298 3.38 3.13 14.37
C THR A 298 4.10 4.42 14.00
N GLY A 299 4.60 4.53 12.76
CA GLY A 299 5.43 5.66 12.31
C GLY A 299 6.82 5.73 12.96
N ARG A 300 7.14 4.80 13.88
CA ARG A 300 8.46 4.74 14.53
C ARG A 300 9.54 4.40 13.52
N ARG A 301 10.68 5.08 13.62
CA ARG A 301 11.85 4.83 12.78
C ARG A 301 12.84 3.92 13.50
N LEU A 302 13.37 2.97 12.74
CA LEU A 302 14.30 1.94 13.18
C LEU A 302 15.55 2.02 12.32
N ARG A 303 16.72 2.01 12.95
CA ARG A 303 18.02 2.07 12.31
C ARG A 303 18.72 0.71 12.43
N PHE A 304 19.06 0.13 11.28
CA PHE A 304 19.68 -1.19 11.18
C PHE A 304 21.11 -1.05 10.70
N THR A 305 22.09 -1.40 11.54
CA THR A 305 23.50 -1.43 11.14
C THR A 305 23.90 -2.81 10.63
N GLY A 306 24.77 -2.86 9.62
CA GLY A 306 25.13 -4.10 8.94
C GLY A 306 26.56 -4.06 8.39
N HIS A 307 27.17 -5.23 8.16
CA HIS A 307 28.47 -5.30 7.44
C HIS A 307 28.23 -5.41 5.93
N VAL A 308 27.20 -6.16 5.56
CA VAL A 308 26.71 -6.31 4.19
C VAL A 308 25.20 -6.13 4.15
N PHE A 309 24.70 -5.69 3.00
CA PHE A 309 23.30 -5.39 2.77
C PHE A 309 22.85 -6.10 1.49
N ALA A 310 21.68 -6.71 1.52
CA ALA A 310 21.04 -7.28 0.35
C ALA A 310 19.76 -6.49 0.03
N ASP A 311 19.81 -5.73 -1.07
CA ASP A 311 18.61 -5.08 -1.60
C ASP A 311 17.77 -6.11 -2.36
N CYS A 312 16.61 -6.42 -1.78
CA CYS A 312 15.62 -7.35 -2.31
C CYS A 312 14.24 -6.66 -2.40
N THR A 313 14.19 -5.33 -2.55
CA THR A 313 12.91 -4.58 -2.58
C THR A 313 12.11 -4.81 -3.85
N GLY A 314 12.73 -5.37 -4.89
CA GLY A 314 12.13 -5.57 -6.22
C GLY A 314 12.54 -4.48 -7.21
N ASP A 315 12.62 -3.24 -6.75
CA ASP A 315 12.95 -2.06 -7.58
C ASP A 315 14.40 -1.55 -7.38
N GLY A 316 15.16 -2.14 -6.45
CA GLY A 316 16.52 -1.68 -6.15
C GLY A 316 16.54 -0.37 -5.35
N THR A 317 15.54 -0.17 -4.49
CA THR A 317 15.31 1.07 -3.74
C THR A 317 16.49 1.44 -2.86
N ILE A 318 17.08 0.48 -2.16
CA ILE A 318 18.21 0.72 -1.25
C ILE A 318 19.46 1.03 -2.05
N GLY A 319 19.71 0.32 -3.15
CA GLY A 319 20.81 0.63 -4.07
C GLY A 319 20.71 2.03 -4.64
N PHE A 320 19.54 2.41 -5.15
CA PHE A 320 19.27 3.75 -5.66
C PHE A 320 19.49 4.83 -4.58
N ARG A 321 18.94 4.64 -3.37
CA ARG A 321 19.11 5.57 -2.25
C ARG A 321 20.55 5.65 -1.73
N ALA A 322 21.35 4.59 -1.92
CA ALA A 322 22.78 4.58 -1.61
C ALA A 322 23.63 5.34 -2.65
N GLY A 323 23.03 5.78 -3.76
CA GLY A 323 23.73 6.47 -4.85
C GLY A 323 24.35 5.53 -5.89
N ALA A 324 23.88 4.29 -6.00
CA ALA A 324 24.30 3.40 -7.06
C ALA A 324 23.78 3.88 -8.43
N ASP A 325 24.53 3.57 -9.48
CA ASP A 325 24.06 3.73 -10.86
C ASP A 325 22.81 2.87 -11.08
N TYR A 326 21.81 3.43 -11.75
CA TYR A 326 20.54 2.76 -12.01
C TYR A 326 20.04 3.10 -13.41
N ARG A 327 19.09 2.28 -13.89
CA ARG A 327 18.36 2.53 -15.12
C ARG A 327 16.87 2.36 -14.92
N TYR A 328 16.12 3.21 -15.59
CA TYR A 328 14.67 3.08 -15.70
C TYR A 328 14.26 2.99 -17.17
N GLY A 329 13.50 1.97 -17.54
CA GLY A 329 13.08 1.72 -18.93
C GLY A 329 14.08 0.88 -19.71
N ARG A 330 14.25 1.19 -21.00
CA ARG A 330 15.02 0.37 -21.95
C ARG A 330 16.24 1.11 -22.48
N GLU A 331 17.32 0.37 -22.64
CA GLU A 331 18.60 0.84 -23.19
C GLU A 331 18.49 1.11 -24.70
N GLY A 332 19.23 2.11 -25.19
CA GLY A 332 19.44 2.28 -26.61
C GLY A 332 20.37 1.23 -27.19
N ARG A 333 20.15 0.83 -28.44
CA ARG A 333 21.02 -0.13 -29.14
C ARG A 333 22.48 0.36 -29.24
N ASP A 334 22.70 1.67 -29.27
CA ASP A 334 24.03 2.28 -29.28
C ASP A 334 24.78 2.13 -27.95
N GLU A 335 24.08 1.83 -26.85
CA GLU A 335 24.68 1.63 -25.52
C GLU A 335 25.25 0.21 -25.35
N THR A 336 24.50 -0.82 -25.77
CA THR A 336 24.85 -2.24 -25.53
C THR A 336 25.12 -3.06 -26.78
N GLY A 337 24.73 -2.56 -27.95
CA GLY A 337 24.74 -3.32 -29.21
C GLY A 337 23.65 -4.39 -29.31
N GLU A 338 22.71 -4.45 -28.37
CA GLU A 338 21.69 -5.51 -28.32
C GLU A 338 20.69 -5.35 -29.48
N SER A 339 20.53 -6.40 -30.31
CA SER A 339 19.75 -6.32 -31.56
C SER A 339 18.26 -6.07 -31.35
N LEU A 340 17.74 -6.44 -30.18
CA LEU A 340 16.33 -6.25 -29.81
C LEU A 340 16.07 -4.96 -29.03
N ALA A 341 17.12 -4.23 -28.63
CA ALA A 341 16.97 -2.93 -27.99
C ALA A 341 16.38 -1.90 -28.97
N PRO A 342 15.59 -0.93 -28.46
CA PRO A 342 15.13 0.19 -29.26
C PRO A 342 16.31 0.99 -29.83
N GLU A 343 16.07 1.71 -30.93
CA GLU A 343 17.12 2.55 -31.56
C GLU A 343 17.63 3.66 -30.63
N LYS A 344 16.76 4.14 -29.73
CA LYS A 344 17.06 5.12 -28.70
C LYS A 344 16.51 4.64 -27.37
N ALA A 345 17.21 4.96 -26.29
CA ALA A 345 16.72 4.70 -24.94
C ALA A 345 15.36 5.39 -24.72
N ASP A 346 14.50 4.72 -23.95
CA ASP A 346 13.22 5.28 -23.52
C ASP A 346 12.84 4.80 -22.12
N ARG A 347 11.79 5.40 -21.56
CA ARG A 347 11.32 5.11 -20.20
C ARG A 347 10.26 4.01 -20.15
N ILE A 348 10.08 3.23 -21.22
CA ILE A 348 9.02 2.21 -21.27
C ILE A 348 9.42 1.03 -20.39
N THR A 349 8.57 0.73 -19.41
CA THR A 349 8.60 -0.50 -18.61
C THR A 349 7.35 -1.33 -18.90
N LEU A 350 7.32 -2.58 -18.40
CA LEU A 350 6.07 -3.31 -18.27
C LEU A 350 5.14 -2.56 -17.32
N GLY A 351 3.83 -2.68 -17.55
CA GLY A 351 2.86 -2.03 -16.68
C GLY A 351 2.64 -2.79 -15.36
N SER A 352 1.72 -2.26 -14.56
CA SER A 352 1.28 -2.90 -13.32
C SER A 352 0.01 -3.70 -13.56
N SER A 353 -0.01 -4.96 -13.13
CA SER A 353 -1.17 -5.84 -13.26
C SER A 353 -2.16 -5.65 -12.12
N VAL A 354 -3.42 -5.36 -12.44
CA VAL A 354 -4.53 -5.39 -11.47
C VAL A 354 -5.35 -6.65 -11.72
N MET A 355 -4.98 -7.71 -11.01
CA MET A 355 -5.62 -9.02 -11.17
C MET A 355 -6.94 -9.10 -10.43
N TRP A 356 -7.85 -9.95 -10.89
CA TRP A 356 -9.15 -10.11 -10.27
C TRP A 356 -9.81 -11.46 -10.61
N TYR A 357 -10.77 -11.88 -9.80
CA TYR A 357 -11.67 -12.98 -10.18
C TYR A 357 -13.07 -12.79 -9.61
N SER A 358 -14.01 -13.42 -10.30
CA SER A 358 -15.37 -13.63 -9.80
C SER A 358 -15.57 -15.07 -9.36
N ILE A 359 -16.56 -15.30 -8.50
CA ILE A 359 -17.04 -16.63 -8.13
C ILE A 359 -18.50 -16.79 -8.57
N GLU A 360 -18.92 -18.03 -8.70
CA GLU A 360 -20.33 -18.38 -8.90
C GLU A 360 -21.08 -18.37 -7.55
N THR A 361 -22.34 -18.00 -7.59
CA THR A 361 -23.24 -17.92 -6.44
C THR A 361 -24.51 -18.73 -6.72
N ASP A 362 -25.13 -19.26 -5.66
CA ASP A 362 -26.36 -20.05 -5.80
C ASP A 362 -27.55 -19.20 -6.30
N GLU A 363 -27.54 -17.91 -5.98
CA GLU A 363 -28.57 -16.94 -6.36
C GLU A 363 -28.03 -15.88 -7.32
N ARG A 364 -28.94 -15.12 -7.94
CA ARG A 364 -28.57 -13.95 -8.73
C ARG A 364 -27.95 -12.89 -7.82
N SER A 365 -26.81 -12.36 -8.22
CA SER A 365 -26.18 -11.21 -7.57
C SER A 365 -26.37 -9.93 -8.39
N THR A 366 -26.20 -8.78 -7.77
CA THR A 366 -26.23 -7.47 -8.41
C THR A 366 -24.85 -6.81 -8.36
N PHE A 367 -24.68 -5.68 -9.05
CA PHE A 367 -23.52 -4.83 -8.89
C PHE A 367 -23.90 -3.37 -9.15
N PRO A 368 -23.36 -2.40 -8.39
CA PRO A 368 -23.72 -1.01 -8.58
C PRO A 368 -23.42 -0.48 -9.99
N GLU A 369 -24.20 0.50 -10.43
CA GLU A 369 -23.80 1.31 -11.59
C GLU A 369 -22.55 2.12 -11.24
N CYS A 370 -21.61 2.18 -12.18
CA CYS A 370 -20.31 2.82 -11.97
C CYS A 370 -20.05 3.88 -13.06
N PRO A 371 -20.73 5.03 -13.04
CA PRO A 371 -20.59 6.05 -14.09
C PRO A 371 -19.21 6.73 -14.06
N TRP A 372 -18.50 6.67 -12.92
CA TRP A 372 -17.12 7.14 -12.75
C TRP A 372 -16.07 6.19 -13.36
N ALA A 373 -16.43 4.93 -13.61
CA ALA A 373 -15.53 3.90 -14.13
C ALA A 373 -15.33 4.03 -15.65
N VAL A 374 -14.48 3.19 -16.24
CA VAL A 374 -14.36 3.12 -17.71
C VAL A 374 -15.66 2.55 -18.28
N GLN A 375 -16.25 3.25 -19.26
CA GLN A 375 -17.53 2.85 -19.84
C GLN A 375 -17.33 1.87 -20.99
N PHE A 376 -18.07 0.76 -20.94
CA PHE A 376 -18.04 -0.29 -21.96
C PHE A 376 -19.38 -0.45 -22.66
N ASN A 377 -19.35 -1.08 -23.82
CA ASN A 377 -20.50 -1.38 -24.64
C ASN A 377 -20.37 -2.79 -25.27
N ARG A 378 -21.32 -3.16 -26.12
CA ARG A 378 -21.38 -4.50 -26.73
C ARG A 378 -20.14 -4.82 -27.58
N GLU A 379 -19.49 -3.83 -28.15
CA GLU A 379 -18.38 -3.95 -29.10
C GLU A 379 -17.01 -4.02 -28.42
N ASN A 380 -16.84 -3.33 -27.29
CA ASN A 380 -15.54 -3.18 -26.64
C ASN A 380 -15.39 -3.87 -25.27
N HIS A 381 -16.46 -4.44 -24.69
CA HIS A 381 -16.32 -5.18 -23.44
C HIS A 381 -15.60 -6.52 -23.65
N GLN A 382 -14.72 -6.87 -22.73
CA GLN A 382 -14.16 -8.21 -22.62
C GLN A 382 -15.16 -9.14 -21.90
N ARG A 383 -15.36 -10.35 -22.44
CA ARG A 383 -16.19 -11.37 -21.80
C ARG A 383 -15.37 -12.19 -20.81
N ALA A 384 -14.98 -11.56 -19.70
CA ALA A 384 -14.09 -12.16 -18.70
C ALA A 384 -14.81 -12.42 -17.39
N ILE A 385 -14.49 -13.55 -16.75
CA ILE A 385 -14.89 -13.87 -15.38
C ILE A 385 -13.72 -13.75 -14.38
N SER A 386 -12.52 -13.49 -14.89
CA SER A 386 -11.30 -13.22 -14.14
C SER A 386 -10.28 -12.49 -15.03
N GLY A 387 -9.32 -11.83 -14.39
CA GLY A 387 -8.17 -11.19 -15.01
C GLY A 387 -6.87 -11.59 -14.34
N GLY A 388 -5.93 -12.07 -15.14
CA GLY A 388 -4.57 -12.42 -14.69
C GLY A 388 -3.54 -11.35 -15.07
N TRP A 389 -2.30 -11.77 -15.26
CA TRP A 389 -1.16 -10.91 -15.63
C TRP A 389 -1.34 -10.09 -16.92
N THR A 390 -2.34 -10.42 -17.74
CA THR A 390 -2.66 -9.66 -18.96
C THR A 390 -3.49 -8.40 -18.69
N TRP A 391 -4.01 -8.22 -17.47
CA TRP A 391 -4.76 -7.04 -17.06
C TRP A 391 -3.81 -5.98 -16.51
N GLU A 392 -3.00 -5.44 -17.43
CA GLU A 392 -1.87 -4.57 -17.13
C GLU A 392 -2.13 -3.13 -17.59
N THR A 393 -1.82 -2.16 -16.72
CA THR A 393 -2.02 -0.72 -16.97
C THR A 393 -0.73 0.06 -16.72
N GLY A 394 -0.70 1.32 -17.17
CA GLY A 394 0.40 2.23 -16.84
C GLY A 394 1.58 2.21 -17.81
N PHE A 395 1.46 1.58 -18.98
CA PHE A 395 2.48 1.67 -20.03
C PHE A 395 2.82 3.14 -20.31
N GLY A 396 4.10 3.51 -20.13
CA GLY A 396 4.59 4.87 -20.35
C GLY A 396 4.37 5.85 -19.18
N PHE A 397 3.78 5.39 -18.07
CA PHE A 397 3.79 6.13 -16.81
C PHE A 397 4.95 5.67 -15.92
N ASP A 398 5.34 6.53 -14.99
CA ASP A 398 6.32 6.19 -13.97
C ASP A 398 5.69 5.23 -12.95
N GLN A 399 6.19 3.98 -12.90
CA GLN A 399 5.63 2.92 -12.04
C GLN A 399 5.89 3.17 -10.56
N ILE A 400 6.76 4.12 -10.19
CA ILE A 400 7.04 4.48 -8.80
C ILE A 400 6.22 5.73 -8.47
N GLU A 401 6.41 6.81 -9.21
CA GLU A 401 5.83 8.12 -8.87
C GLU A 401 4.32 8.23 -9.17
N GLN A 402 3.81 7.38 -10.07
CA GLN A 402 2.42 7.45 -10.55
C GLN A 402 1.64 6.17 -10.27
N ILE A 403 2.13 5.31 -9.37
CA ILE A 403 1.54 3.99 -9.10
C ILE A 403 0.08 4.05 -8.66
N GLU A 404 -0.31 5.03 -7.83
CA GLU A 404 -1.70 5.23 -7.41
C GLU A 404 -2.60 5.43 -8.64
N ARG A 405 -2.23 6.36 -9.55
CA ARG A 405 -2.97 6.62 -10.78
C ARG A 405 -3.02 5.41 -11.71
N ILE A 406 -1.93 4.65 -11.81
CA ILE A 406 -1.82 3.45 -12.65
C ILE A 406 -2.79 2.37 -12.15
N ARG A 407 -2.75 2.07 -10.85
CA ARG A 407 -3.65 1.12 -10.20
C ARG A 407 -5.10 1.54 -10.35
N ASP A 408 -5.39 2.81 -10.07
CA ASP A 408 -6.75 3.35 -10.08
C ASP A 408 -7.38 3.32 -11.48
N HIS A 409 -6.57 3.48 -12.53
CA HIS A 409 -7.04 3.23 -13.89
C HIS A 409 -7.46 1.77 -14.09
N GLY A 410 -6.69 0.81 -13.57
CA GLY A 410 -7.01 -0.61 -13.58
C GLY A 410 -8.30 -0.91 -12.81
N LEU A 411 -8.47 -0.35 -11.61
CA LEU A 411 -9.72 -0.45 -10.83
C LEU A 411 -10.92 0.08 -11.63
N ARG A 412 -10.80 1.27 -12.24
CA ARG A 412 -11.86 1.84 -13.10
C ARG A 412 -12.17 0.95 -14.31
N ALA A 413 -11.19 0.28 -14.90
CA ALA A 413 -11.44 -0.66 -15.99
C ALA A 413 -12.21 -1.90 -15.51
N ILE A 414 -11.82 -2.47 -14.36
CA ILE A 414 -12.41 -3.69 -13.79
C ILE A 414 -13.83 -3.45 -13.27
N PHE A 415 -14.06 -2.36 -12.53
CA PHE A 415 -15.40 -2.04 -12.05
C PHE A 415 -16.33 -1.62 -13.19
N GLY A 416 -15.81 -0.92 -14.19
CA GLY A 416 -16.56 -0.53 -15.37
C GLY A 416 -17.03 -1.73 -16.20
N ILE A 417 -16.14 -2.69 -16.44
CA ILE A 417 -16.51 -3.90 -17.17
C ILE A 417 -17.51 -4.75 -16.39
N TRP A 418 -17.37 -4.82 -15.06
CA TRP A 418 -18.28 -5.59 -14.23
C TRP A 418 -19.67 -4.94 -14.13
N ALA A 419 -19.74 -3.62 -13.97
CA ALA A 419 -20.99 -2.86 -14.04
C ALA A 419 -21.71 -3.08 -15.38
N TYR A 420 -21.00 -2.99 -16.51
CA TYR A 420 -21.59 -3.26 -17.82
C TYR A 420 -22.12 -4.70 -17.93
N GLN A 421 -21.33 -5.70 -17.50
CA GLN A 421 -21.72 -7.10 -17.58
C GLN A 421 -22.93 -7.44 -16.70
N LYS A 422 -23.08 -6.78 -15.54
CA LYS A 422 -24.18 -7.01 -14.60
C LYS A 422 -25.45 -6.25 -14.95
N ASN A 423 -25.35 -5.05 -15.52
CA ASN A 423 -26.49 -4.14 -15.66
C ASN A 423 -26.96 -3.93 -17.11
N SER A 424 -26.17 -4.28 -18.13
CA SER A 424 -26.56 -4.05 -19.53
C SER A 424 -27.73 -4.93 -19.99
N ARG A 425 -28.70 -4.31 -20.67
CA ARG A 425 -29.80 -5.02 -21.33
C ARG A 425 -29.24 -5.85 -22.50
N GLY A 426 -29.28 -7.17 -22.37
CA GLY A 426 -28.65 -8.10 -23.33
C GLY A 426 -27.28 -8.62 -22.91
N GLY A 427 -26.86 -8.35 -21.66
CA GLY A 427 -25.69 -8.98 -21.05
C GLY A 427 -25.78 -10.51 -21.05
N ASP A 428 -24.62 -11.16 -21.09
CA ASP A 428 -24.53 -12.63 -21.09
C ASP A 428 -25.05 -13.17 -19.74
N ASN A 429 -26.03 -14.08 -19.79
CA ASN A 429 -26.64 -14.67 -18.59
C ASN A 429 -25.62 -15.34 -17.66
N ARG A 430 -24.41 -15.68 -18.13
CA ARG A 430 -23.33 -16.22 -17.30
C ARG A 430 -22.91 -15.32 -16.13
N TYR A 431 -23.20 -14.02 -16.19
CA TYR A 431 -22.85 -13.09 -15.11
C TYR A 431 -23.98 -12.93 -14.09
N ALA A 432 -25.17 -13.45 -14.35
CA ALA A 432 -26.33 -13.30 -13.47
C ALA A 432 -26.06 -13.88 -12.07
N THR A 433 -25.44 -15.05 -12.00
CA THR A 433 -25.10 -15.81 -10.79
C THR A 433 -23.61 -15.72 -10.44
N ARG A 434 -22.94 -14.62 -10.79
CA ARG A 434 -21.53 -14.40 -10.44
C ARG A 434 -21.33 -13.09 -9.71
N LYS A 435 -20.42 -13.07 -8.74
CA LYS A 435 -19.98 -11.86 -8.02
C LYS A 435 -18.47 -11.71 -8.07
N LEU A 436 -17.97 -10.47 -8.12
CA LEU A 436 -16.56 -10.22 -7.86
C LEU A 436 -16.22 -10.71 -6.46
N ALA A 437 -15.07 -11.37 -6.33
CA ALA A 437 -14.64 -11.95 -5.06
C ALA A 437 -13.27 -11.44 -4.62
N TRP A 438 -12.45 -10.98 -5.56
CA TRP A 438 -11.17 -10.36 -5.28
C TRP A 438 -10.74 -9.49 -6.45
N VAL A 439 -10.20 -8.32 -6.13
CA VAL A 439 -9.45 -7.44 -7.03
C VAL A 439 -8.17 -7.05 -6.30
N ALA A 440 -7.03 -7.07 -7.00
CA ALA A 440 -5.77 -6.62 -6.45
C ALA A 440 -5.82 -5.11 -6.15
N HIS A 441 -5.26 -4.68 -5.03
CA HIS A 441 -5.24 -3.29 -4.58
C HIS A 441 -3.92 -2.93 -3.91
#